data_AF-A0A8J1U5A3-F1
#
_entry.id   AF-A0A8J1U5A3-F1
#
_cell.length_a   1.000
_cell.length_b   1.000
_cell.length_c   1.000
_cell.angle_alpha   90.00
_cell.angle_beta   90.00
_cell.angle_gamma   90.00
#
_symmetry.space_group_name_H-M   'P 1'
#
loop_
_entity.id
_entity.type
_entity.pdbx_description
1 polymer ?
#
loop_
_entity_poly.entity_id
_entity_poly.type
_entity_poly.pdbx_seq_one_letter_code
_entity_poly.pdbx_strand_id
1 'polypeptide(L)'
;MYTNKFGEDTNGANQHCVMADYKLFNATTITVFNSGKLGSPTGEWAQIEGSATQVDPAAAPGKFQLLLEYVPFPGTYWIIKLGPVKNDQYQYSVVTNNKGSQLYVLTRDRAGYMSLYDKEIRE
;
A
#
# COMPACT_ATOMS: atom_id res chain seq x y z
N MET A 1 8.37 1.95 -0.56
CA MET A 1 7.14 2.76 -0.49
C MET A 1 7.50 4.23 -0.38
N TYR A 2 6.80 5.12 -1.09
CA TYR A 2 6.77 6.56 -0.83
C TYR A 2 5.41 6.93 -0.24
N THR A 3 5.35 7.84 0.73
CA THR A 3 4.09 8.29 1.34
C THR A 3 4.12 9.80 1.57
N ASN A 4 2.95 10.42 1.70
CA ASN A 4 2.83 11.78 2.21
C ASN A 4 2.89 11.79 3.76
N LYS A 5 3.13 12.98 4.35
CA LYS A 5 3.28 13.17 5.79
C LYS A 5 2.05 12.69 6.59
N PHE A 6 0.85 12.97 6.11
CA PHE A 6 -0.38 12.52 6.79
C PHE A 6 -0.49 10.99 6.83
N GLY A 7 -0.10 10.30 5.75
CA GLY A 7 -0.03 8.84 5.70
C GLY A 7 1.02 8.25 6.66
N GLU A 8 2.16 8.92 6.81
CA GLU A 8 3.20 8.53 7.77
C GLU A 8 2.73 8.71 9.23
N ASP A 9 2.20 9.88 9.56
CA ASP A 9 1.77 10.24 10.93
C ASP A 9 0.64 9.31 11.45
N THR A 10 -0.15 8.73 10.53
CA THR A 10 -1.34 7.91 10.89
C THR A 10 -1.12 6.41 10.83
N ASN A 11 -0.16 5.91 10.05
CA ASN A 11 0.01 4.47 9.80
C ASN A 11 1.43 3.93 10.12
N GLY A 12 2.28 4.73 10.77
CA GLY A 12 3.57 4.29 11.29
C GLY A 12 4.67 5.31 11.04
N ALA A 13 4.81 6.27 11.95
CA ALA A 13 5.88 7.25 11.89
C ALA A 13 7.25 6.58 12.08
N ASN A 14 8.25 7.04 11.33
CA ASN A 14 9.64 6.59 11.45
C ASN A 14 9.83 5.07 11.24
N GLN A 15 9.10 4.49 10.29
CA GLN A 15 9.34 3.12 9.83
C GLN A 15 10.23 3.10 8.58
N HIS A 16 11.09 2.08 8.52
CA HIS A 16 12.07 1.88 7.45
C HIS A 16 11.85 0.53 6.77
N CYS A 17 12.31 0.39 5.52
CA CYS A 17 12.20 -0.88 4.78
C CYS A 17 10.76 -1.44 4.71
N VAL A 18 9.76 -0.56 4.65
CA VAL A 18 8.34 -0.93 4.70
C VAL A 18 7.93 -1.74 3.47
N MET A 19 7.25 -2.86 3.72
CA MET A 19 6.76 -3.82 2.74
C MET A 19 5.30 -4.14 3.01
N ALA A 20 4.58 -4.52 1.95
CA ALA A 20 3.22 -5.01 2.01
C ALA A 20 3.08 -6.21 1.06
N ASP A 21 2.68 -7.34 1.62
CA ASP A 21 2.47 -8.58 0.91
C ASP A 21 0.97 -8.91 0.87
N TYR A 22 0.52 -9.36 -0.30
CA TYR A 22 -0.88 -9.63 -0.58
C TYR A 22 -1.06 -11.06 -1.08
N LYS A 23 -2.10 -11.74 -0.60
CA LYS A 23 -2.50 -13.05 -1.11
C LYS A 23 -3.99 -13.09 -1.35
N LEU A 24 -4.42 -13.80 -2.39
CA LEU A 24 -5.83 -14.02 -2.65
C LEU A 24 -6.41 -14.89 -1.53
N PHE A 25 -7.45 -14.40 -0.85
CA PHE A 25 -8.20 -15.19 0.12
C PHE A 25 -9.45 -15.79 -0.53
N ASN A 26 -10.19 -14.97 -1.27
CA ASN A 26 -11.32 -15.39 -2.11
C ASN A 26 -11.53 -14.40 -3.27
N ALA A 27 -12.65 -14.50 -3.99
CA ALA A 27 -12.93 -13.67 -5.17
C ALA A 27 -12.89 -12.15 -4.94
N THR A 28 -13.20 -11.67 -3.73
CA THR A 28 -13.31 -10.22 -3.43
C THR A 28 -12.38 -9.77 -2.30
N THR A 29 -11.73 -10.71 -1.60
CA THR A 29 -10.90 -10.43 -0.44
C THR A 29 -9.47 -10.91 -0.66
N ILE A 30 -8.52 -10.06 -0.27
CA ILE A 30 -7.10 -10.39 -0.14
C ILE A 30 -6.66 -10.31 1.32
N THR A 31 -5.69 -11.12 1.72
CA THR A 31 -4.97 -10.90 2.98
C THR A 31 -3.92 -9.81 2.78
N VAL A 32 -3.63 -9.07 3.84
CA VAL A 32 -2.63 -8.01 3.88
C VAL A 32 -1.65 -8.33 5.00
N PHE A 33 -0.36 -8.39 4.68
CA PHE A 33 0.72 -8.47 5.65
C PHE A 33 1.63 -7.27 5.46
N ASN A 34 1.65 -6.34 6.43
CA ASN A 34 2.56 -5.20 6.40
C ASN A 34 3.73 -5.48 7.35
N SER A 35 4.94 -5.10 6.95
CA SER A 35 6.12 -5.20 7.79
C SER A 35 7.09 -4.05 7.56
N GLY A 36 7.95 -3.79 8.53
CA GLY A 36 8.98 -2.75 8.45
C GLY A 36 9.89 -2.77 9.66
N LYS A 37 10.92 -1.93 9.64
CA LYS A 37 11.85 -1.75 10.76
C LYS A 37 11.58 -0.46 11.51
N LEU A 38 11.54 -0.55 12.84
CA LEU A 38 11.23 0.59 13.71
C LEU A 38 12.45 1.49 13.89
N GLY A 39 12.28 2.79 13.68
CA GLY A 39 13.23 3.83 14.06
C GLY A 39 14.46 3.96 13.17
N SER A 40 14.94 2.87 12.56
CA SER A 40 16.08 2.88 11.63
C SER A 40 16.09 1.69 10.67
N PRO A 41 16.90 1.72 9.58
CA PRO A 41 17.09 0.57 8.68
C PRO A 41 17.73 -0.67 9.32
N THR A 42 18.27 -0.55 10.53
CA THR A 42 18.83 -1.65 11.33
C THR A 42 18.02 -1.93 12.60
N GLY A 43 16.88 -1.27 12.78
CA GLY A 43 16.01 -1.47 13.93
C GLY A 43 15.27 -2.81 13.90
N GLU A 44 14.52 -3.06 14.97
CA GLU A 44 13.70 -4.26 15.13
C GLU A 44 12.57 -4.32 14.11
N TRP A 45 12.21 -5.54 13.71
CA TRP A 45 11.07 -5.77 12.84
C TRP A 45 9.75 -5.58 13.59
N ALA A 46 8.82 -4.91 12.93
CA ALA A 46 7.41 -4.83 13.31
C ALA A 46 6.55 -5.31 12.13
N GLN A 47 5.40 -5.88 12.46
CA GLN A 47 4.45 -6.38 11.48
C GLN A 47 3.02 -6.23 11.97
N ILE A 48 2.08 -6.22 11.02
CA ILE A 48 0.64 -6.22 11.26
C ILE A 48 -0.07 -6.92 10.11
N GLU A 49 -1.02 -7.77 10.44
CA GLU A 49 -1.82 -8.51 9.46
C GLU A 49 -3.22 -7.91 9.31
N GLY A 50 -3.94 -8.38 8.29
CA GLY A 50 -5.29 -7.91 8.01
C GLY A 50 -5.85 -8.44 6.71
N SER A 51 -6.93 -7.82 6.27
CA SER A 51 -7.60 -8.12 5.01
C SER A 51 -8.11 -6.87 4.32
N ALA A 52 -8.14 -6.91 2.99
CA ALA A 52 -8.77 -5.87 2.18
C ALA A 52 -9.86 -6.52 1.33
N THR A 53 -11.09 -6.03 1.46
CA THR A 53 -12.26 -6.54 0.72
C THR A 53 -12.79 -5.48 -0.23
N GLN A 54 -13.02 -5.85 -1.49
CA GLN A 54 -13.57 -4.96 -2.50
C GLN A 54 -14.95 -4.44 -2.08
N VAL A 55 -15.16 -3.13 -2.21
CA VAL A 55 -16.42 -2.47 -1.83
C VAL A 55 -17.49 -2.68 -2.91
N ASP A 56 -17.10 -2.54 -4.17
CA ASP A 56 -17.95 -2.79 -5.33
C ASP A 56 -17.09 -3.41 -6.44
N PRO A 57 -16.99 -4.75 -6.50
CA PRO A 57 -16.13 -5.43 -7.47
C PRO A 57 -16.47 -5.13 -8.93
N ALA A 58 -17.74 -4.82 -9.22
CA ALA A 58 -18.21 -4.60 -10.59
C ALA A 58 -17.96 -3.17 -11.07
N ALA A 59 -18.28 -2.17 -10.25
CA ALA A 59 -18.16 -0.77 -10.64
C ALA A 59 -16.85 -0.11 -10.19
N ALA A 60 -16.21 -0.63 -9.14
CA ALA A 60 -15.01 -0.04 -8.54
C ALA A 60 -14.00 -1.10 -8.06
N PRO A 61 -13.47 -1.94 -8.95
CA PRO A 61 -12.61 -3.08 -8.59
C PRO A 61 -11.33 -2.70 -7.84
N GLY A 62 -10.89 -1.44 -7.93
CA GLY A 62 -9.71 -0.92 -7.21
C GLY A 62 -10.00 -0.33 -5.82
N LYS A 63 -11.24 -0.37 -5.33
CA LYS A 63 -11.64 0.22 -4.05
C LYS A 63 -11.90 -0.85 -3.01
N PHE A 64 -11.14 -0.80 -1.92
CA PHE A 64 -11.20 -1.77 -0.84
C PHE A 64 -11.50 -1.10 0.50
N GLN A 65 -12.24 -1.82 1.35
CA GLN A 65 -12.27 -1.60 2.79
C GLN A 65 -11.13 -2.42 3.41
N LEU A 66 -10.30 -1.78 4.23
CA LEU A 66 -9.13 -2.39 4.86
C LEU A 66 -9.43 -2.63 6.36
N LEU A 67 -9.19 -3.85 6.82
CA LEU A 67 -9.25 -4.23 8.23
C LEU A 67 -7.87 -4.71 8.63
N LEU A 68 -7.24 -4.04 9.60
CA LEU A 68 -5.96 -4.47 10.17
C LEU A 68 -6.21 -5.00 11.58
N GLU A 69 -5.47 -6.02 11.97
CA GLU A 69 -5.54 -6.58 13.32
C GLU A 69 -5.22 -5.51 14.36
N TYR A 70 -5.94 -5.54 15.49
CA TYR A 70 -5.81 -4.57 16.60
C TYR A 70 -6.19 -3.11 16.28
N VAL A 71 -6.56 -2.79 15.03
CA VAL A 71 -7.07 -1.47 14.65
C VAL A 71 -8.61 -1.47 14.76
N PRO A 72 -9.20 -0.65 15.65
CA PRO A 72 -10.63 -0.75 15.97
C PRO A 72 -11.58 -0.24 14.87
N PHE A 73 -11.05 0.43 13.85
CA PHE A 73 -11.86 1.04 12.79
C PHE A 73 -11.37 0.60 11.40
N PRO A 74 -12.28 0.36 10.45
CA PRO A 74 -11.89 0.05 9.08
C PRO A 74 -11.21 1.24 8.40
N GLY A 75 -10.09 0.95 7.74
CA GLY A 75 -9.43 1.85 6.82
C GLY A 75 -10.05 1.78 5.41
N THR A 76 -9.57 2.67 4.55
CA THR A 76 -9.91 2.67 3.12
C THR A 76 -8.64 2.54 2.30
N TYR A 77 -8.67 1.70 1.27
CA TYR A 77 -7.53 1.45 0.39
C TYR A 77 -7.99 1.50 -1.07
N TRP A 78 -7.74 2.62 -1.74
CA TRP A 78 -8.20 2.88 -3.11
C TRP A 78 -7.01 3.01 -4.04
N ILE A 79 -6.92 2.10 -4.99
CA ILE A 79 -5.91 2.13 -6.05
C ILE A 79 -6.39 3.11 -7.12
N ILE A 80 -5.65 4.20 -7.31
CA ILE A 80 -6.01 5.28 -8.26
C ILE A 80 -5.14 5.29 -9.50
N LYS A 81 -3.99 4.61 -9.47
CA LYS A 81 -3.11 4.45 -10.64
C LYS A 81 -2.34 3.14 -10.53
N LEU A 82 -2.15 2.50 -11.68
CA LEU A 82 -1.31 1.32 -11.85
C LEU A 82 -0.22 1.64 -12.87
N GLY A 83 0.99 1.16 -12.60
CA GLY A 83 2.10 1.25 -13.53
C GLY A 83 1.99 0.25 -14.68
N PRO A 84 3.01 0.17 -15.56
CA PRO A 84 3.05 -0.87 -16.58
C PRO A 84 3.12 -2.27 -15.97
N VAL A 85 2.68 -3.28 -16.73
CA VAL A 85 2.82 -4.69 -16.37
C VAL A 85 4.14 -5.22 -16.94
N LYS A 86 4.94 -5.88 -16.10
CA LYS A 86 6.11 -6.69 -16.51
C LYS A 86 6.13 -7.96 -15.69
N ASN A 87 6.42 -9.10 -16.33
CA ASN A 87 6.40 -10.42 -15.68
C ASN A 87 5.08 -10.66 -14.92
N ASP A 88 3.96 -10.38 -15.58
CA ASP A 88 2.59 -10.52 -15.03
C ASP A 88 2.31 -9.74 -13.74
N GLN A 89 3.11 -8.71 -13.45
CA GLN A 89 2.96 -7.86 -12.28
C GLN A 89 2.98 -6.37 -12.65
N TYR A 90 2.06 -5.61 -12.05
CA TYR A 90 2.14 -4.16 -12.04
C TYR A 90 3.40 -3.71 -11.31
N GLN A 91 4.19 -2.85 -11.97
CA GLN A 91 5.50 -2.44 -11.44
C GLN A 91 5.39 -1.41 -10.31
N TYR A 92 4.32 -0.62 -10.32
CA TYR A 92 3.94 0.25 -9.20
C TYR A 92 2.43 0.40 -9.08
N SER A 93 1.97 0.89 -7.93
CA SER A 93 0.61 1.37 -7.73
C SER A 93 0.62 2.66 -6.90
N VAL A 94 -0.37 3.51 -7.14
CA VAL A 94 -0.66 4.69 -6.32
C VAL A 94 -1.97 4.44 -5.59
N VAL A 95 -1.92 4.58 -4.28
CA VAL A 95 -3.01 4.22 -3.37
C VAL A 95 -3.34 5.42 -2.48
N THR A 96 -4.63 5.62 -2.24
CA THR A 96 -5.13 6.66 -1.35
C THR A 96 -6.31 6.15 -0.51
N ASN A 97 -6.80 6.99 0.40
CA ASN A 97 -8.06 6.78 1.09
C ASN A 97 -9.22 7.45 0.31
N ASN A 98 -10.45 7.28 0.79
CA ASN A 98 -11.64 7.87 0.17
C ASN A 98 -11.63 9.40 0.05
N LYS A 99 -10.80 10.09 0.84
CA LYS A 99 -10.70 11.55 0.87
C LYS A 99 -9.53 12.10 0.05
N GLY A 100 -8.68 11.24 -0.52
CA GLY A 100 -7.47 11.69 -1.19
C GLY A 100 -6.37 12.20 -0.25
N SER A 101 -6.54 12.08 1.08
CA SER A 101 -5.68 12.75 2.06
C SER A 101 -4.44 11.94 2.45
N GLN A 102 -4.47 10.63 2.26
CA GLN A 102 -3.31 9.74 2.41
C GLN A 102 -2.80 9.34 1.03
N LEU A 103 -1.49 9.19 0.87
CA LEU A 103 -0.89 8.76 -0.38
C LEU A 103 0.15 7.68 -0.10
N TYR A 104 0.09 6.59 -0.85
CA TYR A 104 1.10 5.55 -0.85
C TYR A 104 1.47 5.18 -2.28
N VAL A 105 2.76 5.17 -2.57
CA VAL A 105 3.31 4.63 -3.81
C VAL A 105 4.05 3.35 -3.49
N LEU A 106 3.51 2.24 -3.98
CA LEU A 106 4.04 0.90 -3.78
C LEU A 106 4.74 0.45 -5.05
N THR A 107 5.91 -0.17 -4.91
CA THR A 107 6.81 -0.47 -6.03
C THR A 107 7.35 -1.88 -5.88
N ARG A 108 7.41 -2.66 -6.97
CA ARG A 108 8.02 -4.00 -6.96
C ARG A 108 9.54 -3.95 -6.84
N ASP A 109 10.15 -3.03 -7.58
CA ASP A 109 11.57 -2.69 -7.50
C ASP A 109 11.71 -1.18 -7.30
N ARG A 110 12.30 -0.80 -6.16
CA ARG A 110 12.52 0.61 -5.81
C ARG A 110 13.50 1.27 -6.78
N ALA A 111 14.58 0.61 -7.16
CA ALA A 111 15.62 1.21 -7.98
C ALA A 111 15.10 1.50 -9.39
N GLY A 112 14.46 0.50 -10.01
CA GLY A 112 13.79 0.65 -11.30
C GLY A 112 12.68 1.71 -11.27
N TYR A 113 11.88 1.77 -10.20
CA TYR A 113 10.86 2.81 -10.07
C TYR A 113 11.46 4.22 -10.02
N MET A 114 12.50 4.43 -9.20
CA MET A 114 13.18 5.73 -9.08
C MET A 114 13.77 6.17 -10.42
N SER A 115 14.30 5.24 -11.21
CA SER A 115 14.91 5.55 -12.51
C SER A 115 13.88 5.82 -13.62
N LEU A 116 12.71 5.19 -13.59
CA LEU A 116 11.81 5.14 -14.75
C LEU A 116 10.50 5.91 -14.55
N TYR A 117 9.99 6.02 -13.31
CA TYR A 117 8.61 6.45 -13.07
C TYR A 117 8.48 7.55 -12.01
N ASP A 118 9.47 7.76 -11.14
CA ASP A 118 9.36 8.72 -10.02
C ASP A 118 9.01 10.15 -10.46
N LYS A 119 9.58 10.60 -11.58
CA LYS A 119 9.30 11.93 -12.13
C LYS A 119 7.83 12.09 -12.51
N GLU A 120 7.23 11.10 -13.16
CA GLU A 120 5.82 11.12 -13.58
C GLU A 120 4.85 11.26 -12.39
N ILE A 121 5.21 10.69 -11.24
CA ILE A 121 4.32 10.64 -10.06
C ILE A 121 4.45 11.89 -9.18
N ARG A 122 5.54 12.64 -9.31
CA ARG A 122 5.81 13.84 -8.51
C ARG A 122 5.32 15.15 -9.15
N GLU A 123 5.04 15.13 -10.45
CA GLU A 123 4.48 16.26 -11.23
C GLU A 123 2.95 16.29 -11.12
#